data_AF-A0A3A9WK02-F1
#
_entry.id   AF-A0A3A9WK02-F1
#
_cell.length_a   1.000
_cell.length_b   1.000
_cell.length_c   1.000
_cell.angle_alpha   90.00
_cell.angle_beta   90.00
_cell.angle_gamma   90.00
#
_symmetry.space_group_name_H-M   'P 1'
#
loop_
_entity.id
_entity.type
_entity.pdbx_description
1 polymer ?
#
loop_
_entity_poly.entity_id
_entity_poly.type
_entity_poly.pdbx_seq_one_letter_code
_entity_poly.pdbx_strand_id
1 'polypeptide(L)'
;MKKLLPIILILLTTYSCSVEDDSAPLFIEPIFMDNPTAKLLVDIIYVVPSESHDKSMYQLDEAKYLEFLNGCFFNRNDIGIEMGESRVVINSELYDLKDNRGNESAVFSRETQDSYKQDRLNIYVIPRTNTIAIAGIGLRQRALITDEFLFKSTSPHEIGHALGLFHCDVEGNIMTRVRPYLRKDFDTNQVNTMMSSIMSINSND
;
A
#
# COMPACT_ATOMS: atom_id res chain seq x y z
N MET A 1 -0.98 64.06 -35.04
CA MET A 1 0.00 64.19 -33.94
C MET A 1 -0.12 62.96 -33.04
N LYS A 2 1.02 62.43 -32.60
CA LYS A 2 1.15 61.16 -31.86
C LYS A 2 0.67 61.25 -30.39
N LYS A 3 0.47 60.05 -29.81
CA LYS A 3 0.49 59.64 -28.38
C LYS A 3 -0.90 59.73 -27.71
N LEU A 4 -1.47 58.70 -27.08
CA LEU A 4 -0.92 57.66 -26.19
C LEU A 4 -1.77 56.37 -26.26
N LEU A 5 -1.14 55.20 -26.36
CA LEU A 5 -1.54 53.99 -25.60
C LEU A 5 -0.79 54.09 -24.23
N PRO A 6 -1.16 53.40 -23.12
CA PRO A 6 -1.93 52.14 -23.01
C PRO A 6 -2.85 51.99 -21.76
N ILE A 7 -3.99 51.28 -21.83
CA ILE A 7 -4.60 50.60 -20.64
C ILE A 7 -5.26 49.32 -21.20
N ILE A 8 -4.55 48.19 -21.26
CA ILE A 8 -4.33 47.24 -20.16
C ILE A 8 -5.67 46.63 -19.69
N LEU A 9 -5.94 45.45 -20.26
CA LEU A 9 -6.24 44.23 -19.52
C LEU A 9 -7.33 44.34 -18.43
N ILE A 10 -8.58 44.13 -18.84
CA ILE A 10 -9.59 43.47 -17.99
C ILE A 10 -10.01 42.18 -18.71
N LEU A 11 -8.99 41.37 -19.01
CA LEU A 11 -9.04 39.91 -18.93
C LEU A 11 -8.50 39.61 -17.53
N LEU A 12 -9.14 38.70 -16.78
CA LEU A 12 -8.88 38.37 -15.36
C LEU A 12 -9.62 39.37 -14.45
N THR A 13 -10.62 39.03 -13.65
CA THR A 13 -10.69 37.89 -12.74
C THR A 13 -12.16 37.57 -12.40
N THR A 14 -12.76 36.64 -13.13
CA THR A 14 -13.71 35.72 -12.50
C THR A 14 -13.07 34.34 -12.58
N TYR A 15 -12.09 34.14 -11.69
CA TYR A 15 -11.76 32.80 -11.19
C TYR A 15 -13.01 32.27 -10.47
N SER A 16 -13.97 31.81 -11.27
CA SER A 16 -15.05 30.96 -10.80
C SER A 16 -14.42 29.60 -10.57
N CYS A 17 -14.15 29.29 -9.30
CA CYS A 17 -13.66 28.01 -8.78
C CYS A 17 -12.65 27.32 -9.71
N SER A 18 -11.36 27.61 -9.50
CA SER A 18 -10.36 26.59 -9.80
C SER A 18 -10.82 25.29 -9.14
N VAL A 19 -10.70 24.20 -9.87
CA VAL A 19 -10.82 22.84 -9.38
C VAL A 19 -9.67 22.63 -8.38
N GLU A 20 -9.77 23.23 -7.20
CA GLU A 20 -8.93 22.93 -6.04
C GLU A 20 -9.41 21.57 -5.50
N ASP A 21 -9.00 20.50 -6.19
CA ASP A 21 -8.74 19.15 -5.65
C ASP A 21 -8.63 18.08 -6.75
N ASP A 22 -8.15 18.44 -7.96
CA ASP A 22 -7.77 17.44 -8.96
C ASP A 22 -6.48 16.71 -8.55
N SER A 23 -6.66 15.74 -7.64
CA SER A 23 -6.05 14.41 -7.61
C SER A 23 -4.56 14.26 -7.95
N ALA A 24 -3.69 15.19 -7.55
CA ALA A 24 -2.27 14.92 -7.54
C ALA A 24 -1.98 13.97 -6.35
N PRO A 25 -1.38 12.79 -6.57
CA PRO A 25 -0.95 11.94 -5.46
C PRO A 25 -0.04 12.73 -4.54
N LEU A 26 -0.32 12.68 -3.23
CA LEU A 26 0.47 13.39 -2.23
C LEU A 26 1.94 12.94 -2.33
N PHE A 27 2.84 13.87 -2.63
CA PHE A 27 4.27 13.58 -2.64
C PHE A 27 4.75 13.36 -1.21
N ILE A 28 5.49 12.27 -1.02
CA ILE A 28 6.11 11.91 0.25
C ILE A 28 7.61 11.85 0.00
N GLU A 29 8.35 12.75 0.65
CA GLU A 29 9.80 12.77 0.56
C GLU A 29 10.40 11.46 1.09
N PRO A 30 11.20 10.73 0.29
CA PRO A 30 11.84 9.50 0.74
C PRO A 30 12.90 9.77 1.82
N ILE A 31 12.84 9.01 2.91
CA ILE A 31 13.84 8.99 3.99
C ILE A 31 14.38 7.58 4.07
N PHE A 32 15.69 7.43 3.89
CA PHE A 32 16.37 6.14 4.03
C PHE A 32 17.16 6.10 5.34
N MET A 33 17.07 4.97 6.03
CA MET A 33 17.78 4.71 7.28
C MET A 33 18.59 3.43 7.12
N ASP A 34 19.88 3.47 7.45
CA ASP A 34 20.79 2.35 7.21
C ASP A 34 20.60 1.19 8.20
N ASN A 35 20.25 1.49 9.46
CA ASN A 35 20.15 0.50 10.54
C ASN A 35 18.88 0.71 11.38
N PRO A 36 17.70 0.37 10.83
CA PRO A 36 16.46 0.50 11.57
C PRO A 36 16.41 -0.48 12.75
N THR A 37 15.83 -0.04 13.87
CA THR A 37 15.69 -0.83 15.11
C THR A 37 14.82 -2.06 14.90
N ALA A 38 13.68 -1.89 14.22
CA ALA A 38 12.79 -3.00 13.89
C ALA A 38 12.99 -3.39 12.42
N LYS A 39 13.17 -4.68 12.16
CA LYS A 39 13.26 -5.23 10.81
C LYS A 39 12.13 -6.21 10.56
N LEU A 40 11.41 -6.04 9.46
CA LEU A 40 10.32 -6.90 9.04
C LEU A 40 10.70 -7.57 7.71
N LEU A 41 10.85 -8.89 7.75
CA LEU A 41 11.00 -9.68 6.54
C LEU A 41 9.65 -9.75 5.79
N VAL A 42 9.69 -9.58 4.47
CA VAL A 42 8.50 -9.57 3.62
C VAL A 42 8.66 -10.57 2.48
N ASP A 43 7.74 -11.53 2.39
CA ASP A 43 7.58 -12.35 1.20
C ASP A 43 6.61 -11.66 0.21
N ILE A 44 6.98 -11.63 -1.07
CA ILE A 44 6.09 -11.21 -2.17
C ILE A 44 5.59 -12.47 -2.89
N ILE A 45 4.28 -12.67 -2.84
CA ILE A 45 3.59 -13.87 -3.31
C ILE A 45 2.67 -13.48 -4.47
N TYR A 46 3.02 -13.89 -5.68
CA TYR A 46 2.21 -13.64 -6.87
C TYR A 46 1.15 -14.71 -6.98
N VAL A 47 -0.12 -14.32 -6.93
CA VAL A 47 -1.22 -15.26 -7.12
C VAL A 47 -1.46 -15.44 -8.60
N VAL A 48 -1.51 -16.67 -9.09
CA VAL A 48 -1.78 -16.96 -10.50
C VAL A 48 -2.92 -17.97 -10.63
N PRO A 49 -3.66 -17.97 -11.76
CA PRO A 49 -4.84 -18.85 -11.89
C PRO A 49 -4.47 -20.30 -12.19
N SER A 50 -3.27 -20.57 -12.72
CA SER A 50 -2.84 -21.90 -13.13
C SER A 50 -1.32 -22.01 -13.25
N GLU A 51 -0.80 -23.24 -13.31
CA GLU A 51 0.61 -23.60 -13.55
C GLU A 51 1.22 -23.01 -14.84
N SER A 52 0.38 -22.63 -15.80
CA SER A 52 0.84 -22.06 -17.08
C SER A 52 1.19 -20.57 -16.99
N HIS A 53 1.02 -19.95 -15.82
CA HIS A 53 1.29 -18.55 -15.55
C HIS A 53 2.43 -18.43 -14.53
N ASP A 54 3.21 -17.35 -14.65
CA ASP A 54 4.30 -17.04 -13.72
C ASP A 54 4.18 -15.61 -13.19
N LYS A 55 5.12 -15.21 -12.32
CA LYS A 55 5.13 -13.86 -11.74
C LYS A 55 5.44 -12.74 -12.74
N SER A 56 6.00 -13.04 -13.91
CA SER A 56 6.40 -12.01 -14.91
C SER A 56 5.21 -11.24 -15.46
N MET A 57 4.00 -11.81 -15.39
CA MET A 57 2.77 -11.14 -15.80
C MET A 57 2.49 -9.84 -15.01
N TYR A 58 3.04 -9.71 -13.80
CA TYR A 58 2.86 -8.54 -12.95
C TYR A 58 3.87 -7.42 -13.24
N GLN A 59 4.96 -7.71 -13.95
CA GLN A 59 6.02 -6.75 -14.30
C GLN A 59 6.54 -5.93 -13.10
N LEU A 60 6.51 -6.51 -11.90
CA LEU A 60 6.89 -5.82 -10.67
C LEU A 60 8.40 -5.84 -10.46
N ASP A 61 8.98 -4.65 -10.26
CA ASP A 61 10.34 -4.49 -9.73
C ASP A 61 10.28 -4.49 -8.20
N GLU A 62 10.54 -5.65 -7.60
CA GLU A 62 10.43 -5.89 -6.16
C GLU A 62 11.38 -4.99 -5.36
N ALA A 63 12.59 -4.74 -5.88
CA ALA A 63 13.56 -3.88 -5.22
C ALA A 63 13.06 -2.43 -5.14
N LYS A 64 12.51 -1.90 -6.24
CA LYS A 64 11.87 -0.57 -6.24
C LYS A 64 10.65 -0.52 -5.34
N TYR A 65 9.88 -1.61 -5.25
CA TYR A 65 8.72 -1.65 -4.38
C TYR A 65 9.13 -1.56 -2.90
N LEU A 66 10.16 -2.31 -2.48
CA LEU A 66 10.72 -2.21 -1.14
C LEU A 66 11.34 -0.83 -0.87
N GLU A 67 12.05 -0.26 -1.84
CA GLU A 67 12.59 1.09 -1.75
C GLU A 67 11.48 2.12 -1.54
N PHE A 68 10.36 2.00 -2.27
CA PHE A 68 9.18 2.83 -2.09
C PHE A 68 8.58 2.69 -0.68
N LEU A 69 8.37 1.48 -0.18
CA LEU A 69 7.82 1.27 1.17
C LEU A 69 8.74 1.86 2.24
N ASN A 70 10.03 1.50 2.18
CA ASN A 70 11.04 1.96 3.13
C ASN A 70 11.20 3.48 3.11
N GLY A 71 11.48 4.03 1.93
CA GLY A 71 11.73 5.46 1.74
C GLY A 71 10.52 6.31 2.12
N CYS A 72 9.34 5.95 1.64
CA CYS A 72 8.17 6.81 1.81
C CYS A 72 7.48 6.62 3.17
N PHE A 73 7.52 5.45 3.80
CA PHE A 73 6.62 5.16 4.94
C PHE A 73 7.27 4.56 6.19
N PHE A 74 8.18 3.60 6.05
CA PHE A 74 8.60 2.79 7.19
C PHE A 74 9.90 3.29 7.86
N ASN A 75 10.93 3.69 7.10
CA ASN A 75 12.22 4.08 7.67
C ASN A 75 12.13 5.33 8.56
N ARG A 76 11.22 6.27 8.25
CA ARG A 76 10.97 7.45 9.11
C ARG A 76 10.46 7.08 10.51
N ASN A 77 9.96 5.85 10.66
CA ASN A 77 9.47 5.28 11.90
C ASN A 77 10.43 4.22 12.46
N ASP A 78 11.70 4.21 12.04
CA ASP A 78 12.72 3.27 12.52
C ASP A 78 12.36 1.78 12.29
N ILE A 79 11.60 1.53 11.22
CA ILE A 79 11.20 0.20 10.74
C ILE A 79 11.79 0.00 9.34
N GLY A 80 12.58 -1.06 9.18
CA GLY A 80 13.11 -1.52 7.89
C GLY A 80 12.33 -2.71 7.36
N ILE A 81 11.94 -2.64 6.10
CA ILE A 81 11.38 -3.77 5.35
C ILE A 81 12.50 -4.42 4.53
N GLU A 82 12.67 -5.73 4.71
CA GLU A 82 13.68 -6.53 4.01
C GLU A 82 13.00 -7.62 3.17
N MET A 83 13.61 -7.94 2.03
CA MET A 83 13.07 -8.98 1.15
C MET A 83 13.33 -10.36 1.75
N GLY A 84 12.27 -11.13 1.91
CA GLY A 84 12.32 -12.57 2.16
C GLY A 84 12.34 -13.33 0.83
N GLU A 85 11.25 -14.04 0.54
CA GLU A 85 11.08 -14.81 -0.68
C GLU A 85 10.16 -14.11 -1.68
N SER A 86 10.47 -14.35 -2.96
CA SER A 86 9.58 -14.04 -4.08
C SER A 86 9.11 -15.34 -4.70
N ARG A 87 7.82 -15.63 -4.64
CA ARG A 87 7.26 -16.90 -5.15
C ARG A 87 5.88 -16.74 -5.77
N VAL A 88 5.46 -17.78 -6.47
CA VAL A 88 4.13 -17.90 -7.06
C VAL A 88 3.28 -18.84 -6.19
N VAL A 89 1.99 -18.52 -6.06
CA VAL A 89 0.97 -19.43 -5.52
C VAL A 89 -0.15 -19.55 -6.55
N ILE A 90 -0.52 -20.79 -6.86
CA ILE A 90 -1.61 -21.06 -7.78
C ILE A 90 -2.91 -21.13 -6.98
N ASN A 91 -3.77 -20.15 -7.19
CA ASN A 91 -5.06 -20.10 -6.53
C ASN A 91 -6.05 -19.28 -7.38
N SER A 92 -6.92 -19.96 -8.13
CA SER A 92 -7.90 -19.32 -9.02
C SER A 92 -8.96 -18.52 -8.25
N GLU A 93 -9.34 -18.98 -7.06
CA GLU A 93 -10.34 -18.32 -6.22
C GLU A 93 -9.83 -16.98 -5.68
N LEU A 94 -8.57 -16.95 -5.24
CA LEU A 94 -7.93 -15.73 -4.76
C LEU A 94 -7.54 -14.80 -5.92
N TYR A 95 -7.23 -15.38 -7.10
CA TYR A 95 -6.87 -14.63 -8.29
C TYR A 95 -8.04 -13.81 -8.86
N ASP A 96 -9.29 -14.30 -8.76
CA ASP A 96 -10.50 -13.57 -9.15
C ASP A 96 -11.54 -13.51 -8.03
N LEU A 97 -11.64 -12.33 -7.41
CA LEU A 97 -12.55 -12.07 -6.30
C LEU A 97 -13.87 -11.41 -6.74
N LYS A 98 -14.16 -11.33 -8.05
CA LYS A 98 -15.38 -10.66 -8.56
C LYS A 98 -16.67 -11.29 -8.01
N ASP A 99 -16.70 -12.61 -7.88
CA ASP A 99 -17.87 -13.35 -7.40
C ASP A 99 -18.00 -13.38 -5.87
N ASN A 100 -16.99 -12.87 -5.16
CA ASN A 100 -16.87 -12.93 -3.70
C ASN A 100 -17.27 -11.65 -2.98
N ARG A 101 -18.04 -10.77 -3.63
CA ARG A 101 -18.40 -9.46 -3.09
C ARG A 101 -18.99 -9.54 -1.68
N GLY A 102 -18.34 -8.89 -0.71
CA GLY A 102 -18.71 -8.87 0.70
C GLY A 102 -18.10 -9.99 1.56
N ASN A 103 -17.44 -10.98 0.95
CA ASN A 103 -16.82 -12.12 1.63
C ASN A 103 -15.30 -12.20 1.39
N GLU A 104 -14.70 -11.19 0.77
CA GLU A 104 -13.34 -11.27 0.23
C GLU A 104 -12.29 -11.44 1.33
N SER A 105 -12.47 -10.82 2.51
CA SER A 105 -11.57 -11.03 3.65
C SER A 105 -11.64 -12.46 4.19
N ALA A 106 -12.82 -13.10 4.15
CA ALA A 106 -12.97 -14.48 4.57
C ALA A 106 -12.33 -15.45 3.58
N VAL A 107 -12.52 -15.20 2.28
CA VAL A 107 -11.85 -15.94 1.20
C VAL A 107 -10.35 -15.78 1.31
N PHE A 108 -9.83 -14.55 1.40
CA PHE A 108 -8.40 -14.29 1.58
C PHE A 108 -7.83 -15.04 2.78
N SER A 109 -8.50 -14.99 3.94
CA SER A 109 -8.01 -15.72 5.12
C SER A 109 -7.96 -17.23 4.92
N ARG A 110 -8.97 -17.81 4.26
CA ARG A 110 -9.08 -19.26 4.02
C ARG A 110 -8.04 -19.71 3.00
N GLU A 111 -7.98 -19.02 1.86
CA GLU A 111 -7.16 -19.40 0.70
C GLU A 111 -5.65 -19.19 0.94
N THR A 112 -5.26 -18.41 1.94
CA THR A 112 -3.86 -18.15 2.27
C THR A 112 -3.34 -18.94 3.47
N GLN A 113 -4.21 -19.68 4.17
CA GLN A 113 -3.88 -20.33 5.44
C GLN A 113 -2.66 -21.26 5.37
N ASP A 114 -2.47 -21.93 4.24
CA ASP A 114 -1.40 -22.93 4.06
C ASP A 114 -0.17 -22.38 3.31
N SER A 115 -0.23 -21.14 2.81
CA SER A 115 0.84 -20.56 1.96
C SER A 115 1.63 -19.42 2.62
N TYR A 116 1.16 -18.92 3.76
CA TYR A 116 1.83 -17.86 4.51
C TYR A 116 2.81 -18.44 5.54
N LYS A 117 3.89 -17.70 5.81
CA LYS A 117 4.83 -18.02 6.89
C LYS A 117 4.61 -17.09 8.07
N GLN A 118 4.70 -17.62 9.29
CA GLN A 118 4.38 -16.90 10.54
C GLN A 118 5.54 -16.06 11.09
N ASP A 119 6.74 -16.22 10.56
CA ASP A 119 7.97 -15.50 10.95
C ASP A 119 8.19 -14.22 10.12
N ARG A 120 7.21 -13.82 9.30
CA ARG A 120 7.34 -12.70 8.36
C ARG A 120 5.98 -12.14 7.93
N LEU A 121 6.00 -11.04 7.18
CA LEU A 121 4.83 -10.52 6.47
C LEU A 121 4.72 -11.15 5.08
N ASN A 122 3.51 -11.47 4.64
CA ASN A 122 3.24 -12.14 3.37
C ASN A 122 2.35 -11.24 2.51
N ILE A 123 2.92 -10.65 1.45
CA ILE A 123 2.19 -9.77 0.53
C ILE A 123 1.74 -10.58 -0.69
N TYR A 124 0.44 -10.80 -0.80
CA TYR A 124 -0.21 -11.44 -1.94
C TYR A 124 -0.57 -10.41 -3.00
N VAL A 125 -0.05 -10.57 -4.21
CA VAL A 125 -0.32 -9.67 -5.34
C VAL A 125 -1.30 -10.32 -6.29
N ILE A 126 -2.38 -9.60 -6.63
CA ILE A 126 -3.39 -10.00 -7.61
C ILE A 126 -3.62 -8.87 -8.64
N PRO A 127 -4.15 -9.14 -9.84
CA PRO A 127 -4.42 -8.09 -10.82
C PRO A 127 -5.65 -7.29 -10.42
N ARG A 128 -5.59 -5.95 -10.51
CA ARG A 128 -6.73 -5.08 -10.18
C ARG A 128 -7.96 -5.38 -11.02
N THR A 129 -7.79 -5.82 -12.26
CA THR A 129 -8.87 -6.20 -13.18
C THR A 129 -9.72 -7.37 -12.68
N ASN A 130 -9.26 -8.09 -11.66
CA ASN A 130 -9.90 -9.28 -11.11
C ASN A 130 -10.59 -9.04 -9.76
N THR A 131 -10.84 -7.77 -9.44
CA THR A 131 -11.68 -7.37 -8.32
C THR A 131 -12.54 -6.17 -8.71
N ILE A 132 -13.67 -5.98 -8.02
CA ILE A 132 -14.61 -4.89 -8.31
C ILE A 132 -14.39 -3.72 -7.36
N ALA A 133 -14.00 -3.97 -6.11
CA ALA A 133 -14.04 -2.96 -5.06
C ALA A 133 -12.82 -2.94 -4.12
N ILE A 134 -11.86 -3.85 -4.31
CA ILE A 134 -10.75 -4.01 -3.37
C ILE A 134 -9.49 -3.38 -3.94
N ALA A 135 -8.86 -2.53 -3.13
CA ALA A 135 -7.51 -2.06 -3.38
C ALA A 135 -6.49 -2.97 -2.66
N GLY A 136 -6.87 -3.47 -1.47
CA GLY A 136 -6.20 -4.55 -0.76
C GLY A 136 -6.90 -4.97 0.54
N ILE A 137 -6.31 -5.92 1.28
CA ILE A 137 -6.81 -6.46 2.56
C ILE A 137 -5.60 -6.81 3.45
N GLY A 138 -5.46 -6.20 4.63
CA GLY A 138 -4.53 -6.65 5.67
C GLY A 138 -5.19 -7.54 6.74
N LEU A 139 -4.61 -8.70 7.04
CA LEU A 139 -5.08 -9.62 8.08
C LEU A 139 -3.97 -10.55 8.58
N ARG A 140 -3.57 -10.40 9.86
CA ARG A 140 -2.66 -11.33 10.58
C ARG A 140 -1.41 -11.66 9.76
N GLN A 141 -0.50 -10.70 9.61
CA GLN A 141 0.76 -10.85 8.85
C GLN A 141 0.60 -11.17 7.35
N ARG A 142 -0.60 -11.04 6.81
CA ARG A 142 -0.89 -11.23 5.39
C ARG A 142 -1.52 -9.95 4.86
N ALA A 143 -1.07 -9.50 3.70
CA ALA A 143 -1.67 -8.38 2.99
C ALA A 143 -1.96 -8.81 1.55
N LEU A 144 -3.21 -8.69 1.10
CA LEU A 144 -3.55 -8.77 -0.31
C LEU A 144 -3.49 -7.36 -0.88
N ILE A 145 -2.78 -7.17 -1.98
CA ILE A 145 -2.67 -5.86 -2.64
C ILE A 145 -2.84 -6.07 -4.14
N THR A 146 -3.67 -5.24 -4.76
CA THR A 146 -3.79 -5.23 -6.21
C THR A 146 -2.58 -4.54 -6.85
N ASP A 147 -2.09 -5.09 -7.96
CA ASP A 147 -0.92 -4.58 -8.68
C ASP A 147 -0.92 -3.04 -8.93
N GLU A 148 -2.06 -2.48 -9.32
CA GLU A 148 -2.25 -1.03 -9.53
C GLU A 148 -2.04 -0.16 -8.27
N PHE A 149 -2.06 -0.77 -7.08
CA PHE A 149 -1.99 -0.09 -5.80
C PHE A 149 -0.70 -0.34 -5.03
N LEU A 150 0.22 -1.14 -5.57
CA LEU A 150 1.52 -1.43 -4.96
C LEU A 150 2.30 -0.14 -4.65
N PHE A 151 2.43 0.77 -5.61
CA PHE A 151 3.17 2.04 -5.45
C PHE A 151 2.28 3.21 -4.98
N LYS A 152 1.27 2.91 -4.14
CA LYS A 152 0.35 3.91 -3.57
C LYS A 152 0.29 3.77 -2.04
N SER A 153 -0.31 4.75 -1.37
CA SER A 153 -0.56 4.72 0.08
C SER A 153 -1.51 3.61 0.54
N THR A 154 -2.13 2.88 -0.39
CA THR A 154 -2.87 1.63 -0.10
C THR A 154 -1.94 0.55 0.44
N SER A 155 -0.76 0.35 -0.14
CA SER A 155 0.15 -0.70 0.34
C SER A 155 0.55 -0.56 1.81
N PRO A 156 1.08 0.59 2.28
CA PRO A 156 1.37 0.75 3.71
C PRO A 156 0.11 0.69 4.58
N HIS A 157 -1.07 1.06 4.06
CA HIS A 157 -2.34 0.90 4.78
C HIS A 157 -2.68 -0.57 5.04
N GLU A 158 -2.59 -1.43 4.02
CA GLU A 158 -2.87 -2.86 4.19
C GLU A 158 -1.79 -3.57 5.00
N ILE A 159 -0.52 -3.16 4.88
CA ILE A 159 0.55 -3.62 5.76
C ILE A 159 0.26 -3.22 7.20
N GLY A 160 -0.21 -1.99 7.45
CA GLY A 160 -0.65 -1.54 8.75
C GLY A 160 -1.75 -2.43 9.35
N HIS A 161 -2.78 -2.76 8.57
CA HIS A 161 -3.80 -3.73 8.98
C HIS A 161 -3.24 -5.11 9.28
N ALA A 162 -2.31 -5.60 8.47
CA ALA A 162 -1.64 -6.88 8.68
C ALA A 162 -0.82 -6.91 9.99
N LEU A 163 -0.31 -5.76 10.42
CA LEU A 163 0.42 -5.54 11.68
C LEU A 163 -0.48 -5.08 12.84
N GLY A 164 -1.80 -5.22 12.71
CA GLY A 164 -2.75 -5.02 13.80
C GLY A 164 -3.29 -3.60 13.96
N LEU A 165 -3.09 -2.72 12.98
CA LEU A 165 -3.68 -1.39 12.99
C LEU A 165 -5.15 -1.42 12.55
N PHE A 166 -5.93 -0.48 13.09
CA PHE A 166 -7.33 -0.27 12.74
C PHE A 166 -7.52 1.09 12.08
N HIS A 167 -8.65 1.26 11.39
CA HIS A 167 -9.01 2.54 10.80
C HIS A 167 -9.13 3.63 11.87
N CYS A 168 -8.77 4.85 11.46
CA CYS A 168 -9.08 6.07 12.19
C CYS A 168 -9.71 7.09 11.25
N ASP A 169 -10.28 8.16 11.81
CA ASP A 169 -10.88 9.25 11.04
C ASP A 169 -10.04 10.52 11.17
N VAL A 170 -8.71 10.38 10.99
CA VAL A 170 -7.74 11.48 11.05
C VAL A 170 -7.20 11.72 9.63
N GLU A 171 -7.44 12.90 9.06
CA GLU A 171 -6.89 13.25 7.74
C GLU A 171 -5.36 13.16 7.74
N GLY A 172 -4.77 12.67 6.65
CA GLY A 172 -3.32 12.50 6.54
C GLY A 172 -2.76 11.24 7.21
N ASN A 173 -3.50 10.59 8.10
CA ASN A 173 -3.06 9.34 8.71
C ASN A 173 -3.12 8.19 7.69
N ILE A 174 -2.11 7.31 7.63
CA ILE A 174 -2.11 6.15 6.72
C ILE A 174 -3.35 5.28 6.89
N MET A 175 -3.83 5.08 8.12
CA MET A 175 -5.01 4.25 8.42
C MET A 175 -6.34 5.00 8.24
N THR A 176 -6.34 6.20 7.67
CA THR A 176 -7.55 7.00 7.52
C THR A 176 -8.52 6.46 6.48
N ARG A 177 -9.82 6.59 6.75
CA ARG A 177 -10.88 6.46 5.74
C ARG A 177 -11.23 7.79 5.07
N VAL A 178 -10.84 8.91 5.70
CA VAL A 178 -11.17 10.26 5.24
C VAL A 178 -10.09 10.75 4.27
N ARG A 179 -10.49 11.06 3.03
CA ARG A 179 -9.59 11.49 1.94
C ARG A 179 -8.33 10.60 1.81
N PRO A 180 -8.49 9.30 1.44
CA PRO A 180 -7.37 8.34 1.35
C PRO A 180 -6.19 8.77 0.48
N TYR A 181 -6.42 9.66 -0.51
CA TYR A 181 -5.38 10.23 -1.36
C TYR A 181 -4.41 11.18 -0.63
N LEU A 182 -4.72 11.58 0.61
CA LEU A 182 -3.88 12.41 1.47
C LEU A 182 -3.09 11.61 2.52
N ARG A 183 -3.23 10.27 2.56
CA ARG A 183 -2.50 9.39 3.50
C ARG A 183 -0.99 9.62 3.43
N LYS A 184 -0.36 9.92 4.57
CA LYS A 184 1.06 10.25 4.66
C LYS A 184 1.80 9.57 5.80
N ASP A 185 1.27 9.64 7.03
CA ASP A 185 2.02 9.28 8.24
C ASP A 185 1.24 8.35 9.16
N PHE A 186 1.95 7.51 9.92
CA PHE A 186 1.39 6.79 11.05
C PHE A 186 1.53 7.66 12.31
N ASP A 187 0.58 7.57 13.23
CA ASP A 187 0.74 8.20 14.54
C ASP A 187 1.63 7.36 15.48
N THR A 188 2.07 7.96 16.58
CA THR A 188 2.98 7.30 17.54
C THR A 188 2.42 6.00 18.12
N ASN A 189 1.10 5.93 18.39
CA ASN A 189 0.49 4.72 18.94
C ASN A 189 0.46 3.59 17.90
N GLN A 190 0.18 3.94 16.64
CA GLN A 190 0.25 3.02 15.51
C GLN A 190 1.69 2.50 15.31
N VAL A 191 2.69 3.37 15.35
CA VAL A 191 4.10 2.95 15.25
C VAL A 191 4.47 1.97 16.36
N ASN A 192 4.12 2.27 17.61
CA ASN A 192 4.37 1.38 18.76
C ASN A 192 3.68 0.02 18.60
N THR A 193 2.46 0.01 18.07
CA THR A 193 1.70 -1.23 17.80
C THR A 193 2.39 -2.05 16.72
N MET A 194 2.79 -1.43 15.62
CA MET A 194 3.51 -2.10 14.54
C MET A 194 4.85 -2.67 15.03
N MET A 195 5.64 -1.89 15.78
CA MET A 195 6.91 -2.37 16.34
C MET A 195 6.69 -3.58 17.24
N SER A 196 5.69 -3.53 18.14
CA SER A 196 5.35 -4.65 19.01
C SER A 196 4.95 -5.89 18.22
N SER A 197 4.16 -5.71 17.15
CA SER A 197 3.78 -6.80 16.25
C SER A 197 5.02 -7.38 15.57
N ILE A 198 5.90 -6.56 14.99
CA ILE A 198 7.12 -7.00 14.30
C ILE A 198 8.01 -7.80 15.25
N MET A 199 8.21 -7.32 16.49
CA MET A 199 9.00 -8.05 17.49
C MET A 199 8.38 -9.42 17.82
N SER A 200 7.05 -9.51 17.91
CA SER A 200 6.37 -10.79 18.10
C SER A 200 6.55 -11.73 16.92
N ILE A 201 6.51 -11.22 15.69
CA ILE A 201 6.74 -12.00 14.46
C ILE A 201 8.15 -12.58 14.47
N ASN A 202 9.15 -11.75 14.76
CA ASN A 202 10.56 -12.12 14.80
C ASN A 202 10.92 -13.04 15.98
N SER A 203 10.03 -13.20 16.96
CA SER A 203 10.25 -14.07 18.12
C SER A 203 9.60 -15.45 17.97
N ASN A 204 8.85 -15.69 16.89
CA ASN A 204 8.15 -16.96 16.62
C ASN A 204 9.05 -18.01 15.92
N ASP A 205 10.36 -17.98 16.16
CA ASP A 205 11.35 -18.95 15.65
C ASP A 205 11.11 -20.38 16.19
#